data_AF-A0A949FLD0-F1
#
_entry.id   AF-A0A949FLD0-F1
#
_cell.length_a   1.000
_cell.length_b   1.000
_cell.length_c   1.000
_cell.angle_alpha   90.00
_cell.angle_beta   90.00
_cell.angle_gamma   90.00
#
_symmetry.space_group_name_H-M   'P 1'
#
loop_
_entity.id
_entity.type
_entity.pdbx_description
1 polymer ?
#
loop_
_entity_poly.entity_id
_entity_poly.type
_entity_poly.pdbx_seq_one_letter_code
_entity_poly.pdbx_strand_id
1 'polypeptide(L)'
;YMQRIYLEGGLERVMTAAGVSESQSYFFAFPASDQLASSGLELTHWSYFENWDPYRNYLVAKEFCGLKEVETTSPGTFNNFAQNDQALYALHTYLMYLKFGFGRATQDAGIEIRRGAMTREQAVNLVRLYDGAFPEEFINLYLDYYQVSRTEFDSVLDRHVNRDLFTKRNGFWEPTFSVK
;
A
#
# COMPACT_ATOMS: atom_id res chain seq x y z
N TYR A 1 -3.49 -13.06 22.46
CA TYR A 1 -2.93 -13.07 21.08
C TYR A 1 -3.07 -11.69 20.42
N MET A 2 -4.30 -11.17 20.23
CA MET A 2 -4.54 -9.87 19.55
C MET A 2 -3.73 -8.69 20.11
N GLN A 3 -3.78 -8.44 21.42
CA GLN A 3 -3.02 -7.33 22.04
C GLN A 3 -1.52 -7.40 21.77
N ARG A 4 -0.96 -8.61 21.79
CA ARG A 4 0.49 -8.82 21.60
C ARG A 4 0.89 -8.78 20.13
N ILE A 5 0.11 -9.42 19.26
CA ILE A 5 0.48 -9.67 17.87
C ILE A 5 -0.08 -8.60 16.94
N TYR A 6 -1.38 -8.28 17.04
CA TYR A 6 -2.01 -7.30 16.16
C TYR A 6 -1.81 -5.86 16.63
N LEU A 7 -1.71 -5.64 17.94
CA LEU A 7 -1.48 -4.32 18.52
C LEU A 7 -0.04 -4.14 18.99
N GLU A 8 0.84 -5.11 18.73
CA GLU A 8 2.27 -5.07 19.06
C GLU A 8 2.58 -4.72 20.54
N GLY A 9 1.62 -4.97 21.46
CA GLY A 9 1.70 -4.53 22.86
C GLY A 9 1.62 -3.01 23.06
N GLY A 10 1.35 -2.23 22.01
CA GLY A 10 1.32 -0.77 22.04
C GLY A 10 0.02 -0.16 22.58
N LEU A 11 -1.05 -0.93 22.70
CA LEU A 11 -2.38 -0.41 23.08
C LEU A 11 -2.34 0.37 24.39
N GLU A 12 -1.75 -0.20 25.44
CA GLU A 12 -1.66 0.45 26.75
C GLU A 12 -0.88 1.77 26.66
N ARG A 13 0.25 1.77 25.93
CA ARG A 13 1.07 2.98 25.72
C ARG A 13 0.27 4.09 25.04
N VAL A 14 -0.52 3.73 24.01
CA VAL A 14 -1.39 4.68 23.31
C VAL A 14 -2.46 5.24 24.24
N MET A 15 -3.13 4.38 25.00
CA MET A 15 -4.20 4.79 25.93
C MET A 15 -3.66 5.71 27.03
N THR A 16 -2.51 5.38 27.62
CA THR A 16 -1.84 6.23 28.61
C THR A 16 -1.45 7.58 28.02
N ALA A 17 -0.85 7.61 26.83
CA ALA A 17 -0.45 8.84 26.17
C ALA A 17 -1.65 9.72 25.76
N ALA A 18 -2.75 9.09 25.37
CA ALA A 18 -3.98 9.79 25.00
C ALA A 18 -4.69 10.44 26.20
N GLY A 19 -4.44 9.97 27.43
CA GLY A 19 -5.00 10.55 28.65
C GLY A 19 -6.53 10.46 28.72
N VAL A 20 -7.12 9.46 28.06
CA VAL A 20 -8.58 9.30 27.96
C VAL A 20 -9.14 8.57 29.19
N SER A 21 -10.38 8.90 29.57
CA SER A 21 -11.07 8.20 30.66
C SER A 21 -11.46 6.77 30.23
N GLU A 22 -11.75 5.91 31.22
CA GLU A 22 -12.23 4.55 30.97
C GLU A 22 -13.52 4.52 30.13
N SER A 23 -14.43 5.47 30.37
CA SER A 23 -15.65 5.62 29.56
C SER A 23 -15.36 5.99 28.10
N GLN A 24 -14.28 6.72 27.83
CA GLN A 24 -13.86 7.10 26.48
C GLN A 24 -13.10 5.97 25.78
N SER A 25 -12.39 5.12 26.55
CA SER A 25 -11.64 3.98 26.00
C SER A 25 -12.46 2.70 25.88
N TYR A 26 -13.72 2.70 26.30
CA TYR A 26 -14.59 1.51 26.35
C TYR A 26 -14.56 0.64 25.07
N PHE A 27 -14.72 1.25 23.89
CA PHE A 27 -14.72 0.52 22.61
C PHE A 27 -13.35 -0.04 22.18
N PHE A 28 -12.28 0.39 22.84
CA PHE A 28 -10.90 -0.03 22.57
C PHE A 28 -10.35 -0.93 23.69
N ALA A 29 -11.07 -1.04 24.81
CA ALA A 29 -10.69 -1.91 25.90
C ALA A 29 -10.96 -3.37 25.52
N PHE A 30 -10.01 -4.24 25.86
CA PHE A 30 -10.24 -5.68 25.75
C PHE A 30 -11.00 -6.17 26.99
N PRO A 31 -11.83 -7.22 26.85
CA PRO A 31 -12.36 -7.91 28.01
C PRO A 31 -11.23 -8.45 28.89
N ALA A 32 -11.53 -8.65 30.17
CA ALA A 32 -10.55 -9.19 31.10
C ALA A 32 -10.11 -10.62 30.68
N SER A 33 -8.88 -11.00 31.03
CA SER A 33 -8.28 -12.25 30.54
C SER A 33 -9.04 -13.50 30.96
N ASP A 34 -9.66 -13.47 32.15
CA ASP A 34 -10.54 -14.52 32.70
C ASP A 34 -11.87 -14.61 31.96
N GLN A 35 -12.47 -13.47 31.57
CA GLN A 35 -13.66 -13.41 30.74
C GLN A 35 -13.40 -13.99 29.35
N LEU A 36 -12.26 -13.66 28.74
CA LEU A 36 -11.87 -14.23 27.45
C LEU A 36 -11.65 -15.74 27.55
N ALA A 37 -10.93 -16.21 28.58
CA ALA A 37 -10.65 -17.63 28.77
C ALA A 37 -11.92 -18.47 28.98
N SER A 38 -12.95 -17.90 29.61
CA SER A 38 -14.22 -18.58 29.86
C SER A 38 -15.28 -18.41 28.77
N SER A 39 -15.05 -17.53 27.78
CA SER A 39 -16.03 -17.19 26.74
C SER A 39 -16.26 -18.28 25.67
N GLY A 40 -15.34 -19.24 25.53
CA GLY A 40 -15.38 -20.21 24.42
C GLY A 40 -15.16 -19.59 23.03
N LEU A 41 -14.75 -18.32 22.96
CA LEU A 41 -14.48 -17.64 21.69
C LEU A 41 -13.12 -18.07 21.12
N GLU A 42 -13.12 -18.43 19.84
CA GLU A 42 -11.91 -18.67 19.07
C GLU A 42 -11.63 -17.52 18.11
N LEU A 43 -10.35 -17.23 17.89
CA LEU A 43 -9.89 -16.19 16.99
C LEU A 43 -9.26 -16.83 15.77
N THR A 44 -9.72 -16.42 14.60
CA THR A 44 -9.20 -16.89 13.31
C THR A 44 -9.21 -15.76 12.30
N HIS A 45 -8.55 -15.97 11.17
CA HIS A 45 -8.59 -15.04 10.04
C HIS A 45 -9.66 -15.47 9.05
N TRP A 46 -10.37 -14.52 8.46
CA TRP A 46 -11.34 -14.81 7.39
C TRP A 46 -10.73 -15.65 6.26
N SER A 47 -9.47 -15.36 5.92
CA SER A 47 -8.73 -16.07 4.87
C SER A 47 -8.48 -17.55 5.16
N TYR A 48 -8.79 -18.04 6.37
CA TYR A 48 -8.81 -19.46 6.69
C TYR A 48 -10.00 -20.19 6.04
N PHE A 49 -11.15 -19.50 5.90
CA PHE A 49 -12.37 -20.07 5.35
C PHE A 49 -12.58 -19.73 3.87
N GLU A 50 -12.07 -18.58 3.44
CA GLU A 50 -12.29 -18.04 2.10
C GLU A 50 -10.98 -17.57 1.48
N ASN A 51 -10.75 -17.91 0.21
CA ASN A 51 -9.58 -17.40 -0.49
C ASN A 51 -9.67 -15.88 -0.65
N TRP A 52 -8.58 -15.19 -0.30
CA TRP A 52 -8.45 -13.76 -0.54
C TRP A 52 -8.10 -13.49 -2.00
N ASP A 53 -9.13 -13.32 -2.84
CA ASP A 53 -9.00 -12.94 -4.25
C ASP A 53 -9.43 -11.48 -4.46
N PRO A 54 -8.48 -10.54 -4.68
CA PRO A 54 -8.79 -9.14 -4.87
C PRO A 54 -9.71 -8.84 -6.05
N TYR A 55 -9.65 -9.63 -7.13
CA TYR A 55 -10.50 -9.40 -8.29
C TYR A 55 -11.94 -9.82 -8.01
N ARG A 56 -12.13 -10.97 -7.36
CA ARG A 56 -13.46 -11.39 -6.89
C ARG A 56 -14.06 -10.35 -5.94
N ASN A 57 -13.27 -9.86 -5.00
CA ASN A 57 -13.68 -8.83 -4.04
C ASN A 57 -14.05 -7.52 -4.76
N TYR A 58 -13.27 -7.13 -5.77
CA TYR A 58 -13.55 -5.98 -6.62
C TYR A 58 -14.91 -6.13 -7.34
N LEU A 59 -15.19 -7.29 -7.95
CA LEU A 59 -16.46 -7.51 -8.65
C LEU A 59 -17.66 -7.38 -7.70
N VAL A 60 -17.57 -7.98 -6.51
CA VAL A 60 -18.61 -7.86 -5.47
C VAL A 60 -18.78 -6.40 -5.04
N ALA A 61 -17.69 -5.68 -4.78
CA ALA A 61 -17.75 -4.29 -4.36
C ALA A 61 -18.33 -3.37 -5.45
N LYS A 62 -18.02 -3.65 -6.73
CA LYS A 62 -18.57 -2.92 -7.88
C LYS A 62 -20.06 -3.18 -8.05
N GLU A 63 -20.49 -4.44 -7.95
CA GLU A 63 -21.88 -4.83 -8.16
C GLU A 63 -22.79 -4.41 -6.99
N PHE A 64 -22.33 -4.55 -5.75
CA PHE A 64 -23.18 -4.44 -4.56
C PHE A 64 -22.85 -3.27 -3.64
N CYS A 65 -21.67 -2.66 -3.75
CA CYS A 65 -21.20 -1.64 -2.80
C CYS A 65 -20.90 -0.28 -3.45
N GLY A 66 -21.15 -0.13 -4.76
CA GLY A 66 -20.99 1.14 -5.46
C GLY A 66 -19.53 1.55 -5.72
N LEU A 67 -18.58 0.60 -5.69
CA LEU A 67 -17.19 0.87 -6.05
C LEU A 67 -17.11 1.36 -7.50
N LYS A 68 -16.36 2.44 -7.71
CA LYS A 68 -16.08 3.01 -9.03
C LYS A 68 -14.62 2.82 -9.37
N GLU A 69 -14.39 2.39 -10.61
CA GLU A 69 -13.04 2.33 -11.18
C GLU A 69 -12.58 3.71 -11.61
N VAL A 70 -11.28 3.88 -11.71
CA VAL A 70 -10.70 5.01 -12.41
C VAL A 70 -10.89 4.78 -13.91
N GLU A 71 -11.42 5.79 -14.61
CA GLU A 71 -11.65 5.74 -16.06
C GLU A 71 -10.34 5.81 -16.85
N THR A 72 -9.32 6.44 -16.26
CA THR A 72 -7.96 6.58 -16.78
C THR A 72 -7.00 5.54 -16.20
N THR A 73 -5.75 5.57 -16.63
CA THR A 73 -4.69 4.73 -16.08
C THR A 73 -4.16 5.27 -14.76
N SER A 74 -4.01 4.42 -13.75
CA SER A 74 -3.35 4.78 -12.49
C SER A 74 -1.83 4.71 -12.63
N PRO A 75 -1.07 5.73 -12.21
CA PRO A 75 0.40 5.67 -12.21
C PRO A 75 0.92 4.47 -11.43
N GLY A 76 1.88 3.77 -12.00
CA GLY A 76 2.58 2.68 -11.33
C GLY A 76 1.90 1.31 -11.43
N THR A 77 0.73 1.16 -12.07
CA THR A 77 0.06 -0.15 -12.19
C THR A 77 -0.82 -0.29 -13.43
N PHE A 78 -1.17 -1.54 -13.73
CA PHE A 78 -2.19 -1.93 -14.70
C PHE A 78 -3.60 -2.09 -14.07
N ASN A 79 -3.73 -1.89 -12.76
CA ASN A 79 -5.00 -1.97 -12.02
C ASN A 79 -5.69 -0.60 -11.94
N ASN A 80 -7.01 -0.56 -12.09
CA ASN A 80 -7.85 0.65 -12.05
C ASN A 80 -8.92 0.64 -10.94
N PHE A 81 -8.92 -0.34 -10.02
CA PHE A 81 -9.94 -0.50 -8.99
C PHE A 81 -9.41 -0.43 -7.54
N ALA A 82 -8.11 -0.61 -7.32
CA ALA A 82 -7.50 -0.58 -5.99
C ALA A 82 -6.70 0.71 -5.76
N GLN A 83 -6.68 1.20 -4.51
CA GLN A 83 -5.79 2.30 -4.06
C GLN A 83 -5.88 3.57 -4.94
N ASN A 84 -7.11 3.94 -5.32
CA ASN A 84 -7.39 5.04 -6.24
C ASN A 84 -7.94 6.29 -5.56
N ASP A 85 -8.18 6.21 -4.26
CA ASP A 85 -8.85 7.23 -3.46
C ASP A 85 -7.86 8.27 -2.88
N GLN A 86 -6.55 8.06 -3.03
CA GLN A 86 -5.55 8.95 -2.44
C GLN A 86 -4.27 9.09 -3.27
N ALA A 87 -3.88 10.36 -3.51
CA ALA A 87 -2.74 10.70 -4.35
C ALA A 87 -1.39 10.33 -3.74
N LEU A 88 -1.26 10.25 -2.40
CA LEU A 88 0.01 9.94 -1.74
C LEU A 88 0.46 8.49 -1.98
N TYR A 89 -0.45 7.58 -2.33
CA TYR A 89 -0.14 6.18 -2.60
C TYR A 89 0.70 6.03 -3.87
N ALA A 90 0.40 6.82 -4.90
CA ALA A 90 1.19 6.85 -6.13
C ALA A 90 2.63 7.33 -5.84
N LEU A 91 2.78 8.36 -4.98
CA LEU A 91 4.09 8.83 -4.55
C LEU A 91 4.83 7.79 -3.70
N HIS A 92 4.12 7.12 -2.78
CA HIS A 92 4.67 6.05 -1.93
C HIS A 92 5.27 4.91 -2.77
N THR A 93 4.54 4.45 -3.78
CA THR A 93 4.97 3.34 -4.62
C THR A 93 6.09 3.73 -5.59
N TYR A 94 6.12 5.00 -6.03
CA TYR A 94 7.28 5.55 -6.76
C TYR A 94 8.55 5.64 -5.88
N LEU A 95 8.42 6.09 -4.63
CA LEU A 95 9.53 6.10 -3.66
C LEU A 95 10.04 4.69 -3.35
N MET A 96 9.13 3.72 -3.21
CA MET A 96 9.48 2.31 -3.06
C MET A 96 10.30 1.82 -4.24
N TYR A 97 9.91 2.19 -5.47
CA TYR A 97 10.68 1.87 -6.67
C TYR A 97 12.07 2.47 -6.65
N LEU A 98 12.21 3.77 -6.36
CA LEU A 98 13.53 4.43 -6.28
C LEU A 98 14.43 3.86 -5.17
N LYS A 99 13.86 3.30 -4.11
CA LYS A 99 14.60 2.73 -2.99
C LYS A 99 14.98 1.27 -3.20
N PHE A 100 14.07 0.46 -3.74
CA PHE A 100 14.17 -1.00 -3.73
C PHE A 100 14.13 -1.65 -5.12
N GLY A 101 13.87 -0.89 -6.18
CA GLY A 101 13.83 -1.40 -7.55
C GLY A 101 12.55 -2.11 -7.95
N PHE A 102 11.49 -2.03 -7.14
CA PHE A 102 10.16 -2.53 -7.48
C PHE A 102 9.07 -1.56 -7.00
N GLY A 103 8.00 -1.45 -7.78
CA GLY A 103 6.89 -0.54 -7.54
C GLY A 103 5.57 -1.29 -7.35
N ARG A 104 4.48 -0.58 -7.59
CA ARG A 104 3.12 -1.10 -7.43
C ARG A 104 2.80 -2.21 -8.44
N ALA A 105 3.23 -2.10 -9.69
CA ALA A 105 2.95 -3.11 -10.72
C ALA A 105 3.59 -4.44 -10.36
N THR A 106 4.77 -4.45 -9.73
CA THR A 106 5.37 -5.68 -9.20
C THR A 106 4.52 -6.32 -8.10
N GLN A 107 3.97 -5.52 -7.18
CA GLN A 107 3.09 -6.03 -6.12
C GLN A 107 1.80 -6.62 -6.70
N ASP A 108 1.13 -5.88 -7.58
CA ASP A 108 -0.11 -6.29 -8.23
C ASP A 108 0.12 -7.53 -9.10
N ALA A 109 1.17 -7.58 -9.92
CA ALA A 109 1.51 -8.76 -10.72
C ALA A 109 1.82 -9.99 -9.87
N GLY A 110 2.46 -9.80 -8.70
CA GLY A 110 2.71 -10.89 -7.75
C GLY A 110 1.41 -11.49 -7.21
N ILE A 111 0.37 -10.67 -6.98
CA ILE A 111 -0.96 -11.15 -6.59
C ILE A 111 -1.58 -11.95 -7.73
N GLU A 112 -1.53 -11.43 -8.96
CA GLU A 112 -2.12 -12.07 -10.14
C GLU A 112 -1.48 -13.43 -10.45
N ILE A 113 -0.16 -13.56 -10.28
CA ILE A 113 0.54 -14.84 -10.40
C ILE A 113 0.07 -15.81 -9.31
N ARG A 114 0.04 -15.37 -8.03
CA ARG A 114 -0.33 -16.25 -6.91
C ARG A 114 -1.76 -16.79 -7.03
N ARG A 115 -2.67 -16.01 -7.61
CA ARG A 115 -4.05 -16.46 -7.87
C ARG A 115 -4.21 -17.22 -9.20
N GLY A 116 -3.14 -17.43 -9.96
CA GLY A 116 -3.15 -18.18 -11.22
C GLY A 116 -3.76 -17.44 -12.41
N ALA A 117 -3.97 -16.12 -12.31
CA ALA A 117 -4.57 -15.31 -13.36
C ALA A 117 -3.53 -14.73 -14.36
N MET A 118 -2.24 -14.83 -14.02
CA MET A 118 -1.16 -14.25 -14.81
C MET A 118 0.07 -15.14 -14.80
N THR A 119 0.70 -15.31 -15.95
CA THR A 119 2.00 -15.98 -16.10
C THR A 119 3.14 -15.03 -15.70
N ARG A 120 4.32 -15.58 -15.41
CA ARG A 120 5.50 -14.77 -15.09
C ARG A 120 5.88 -13.85 -16.27
N GLU A 121 5.78 -14.35 -17.49
CA GLU A 121 6.14 -13.63 -18.71
C GLU A 121 5.23 -12.41 -18.91
N GLN A 122 3.92 -12.58 -18.70
CA GLN A 122 2.96 -11.47 -18.70
C GLN A 122 3.27 -10.44 -17.60
N ALA A 123 3.56 -10.91 -16.39
CA ALA A 123 3.91 -10.05 -15.27
C ALA A 123 5.15 -9.21 -15.55
N VAL A 124 6.23 -9.80 -16.07
CA VAL A 124 7.48 -9.08 -16.39
C VAL A 124 7.23 -7.98 -17.42
N ASN A 125 6.38 -8.23 -18.43
CA ASN A 125 6.02 -7.20 -19.41
C ASN A 125 5.28 -6.02 -18.77
N LEU A 126 4.29 -6.29 -17.91
CA LEU A 126 3.53 -5.24 -17.22
C LEU A 126 4.41 -4.47 -16.23
N VAL A 127 5.24 -5.16 -15.45
CA VAL A 127 6.17 -4.53 -14.52
C VAL A 127 7.10 -3.56 -15.24
N ARG A 128 7.72 -3.98 -16.35
CA ARG A 128 8.59 -3.11 -17.15
C ARG A 128 7.87 -1.89 -17.73
N LEU A 129 6.57 -1.98 -17.97
CA LEU A 129 5.76 -0.89 -18.51
C LEU A 129 5.33 0.12 -17.44
N TYR A 130 4.98 -0.37 -16.25
CA TYR A 130 4.29 0.43 -15.24
C TYR A 130 5.15 0.82 -14.03
N ASP A 131 6.09 -0.02 -13.58
CA ASP A 131 6.92 0.32 -12.42
C ASP A 131 7.81 1.54 -12.72
N GLY A 132 7.97 2.40 -11.72
CA GLY A 132 8.76 3.62 -11.85
C GLY A 132 8.06 4.77 -12.57
N ALA A 133 6.79 4.62 -12.96
CA ALA A 133 5.99 5.73 -13.45
C ALA A 133 5.85 6.81 -12.36
N PHE A 134 6.39 8.00 -12.64
CA PHE A 134 6.25 9.14 -11.75
C PHE A 134 4.81 9.68 -11.80
N PRO A 135 4.14 9.92 -10.67
CA PRO A 135 2.80 10.47 -10.61
C PRO A 135 2.77 11.98 -10.92
N GLU A 136 3.10 12.37 -12.15
CA GLU A 136 3.17 13.77 -12.58
C GLU A 136 1.85 14.51 -12.38
N GLU A 137 0.71 13.84 -12.57
CA GLU A 137 -0.63 14.43 -12.41
C GLU A 137 -0.90 14.99 -11.00
N PHE A 138 -0.19 14.48 -9.99
CA PHE A 138 -0.34 14.90 -8.60
C PHE A 138 0.75 15.85 -8.12
N ILE A 139 1.67 16.30 -8.98
CA ILE A 139 2.83 17.09 -8.53
C ILE A 139 2.40 18.38 -7.80
N ASN A 140 1.47 19.14 -8.35
CA ASN A 140 1.00 20.38 -7.72
C ASN A 140 0.33 20.13 -6.37
N LEU A 141 -0.40 19.01 -6.25
CA LEU A 141 -1.00 18.59 -4.98
C LEU A 141 0.08 18.28 -3.94
N TYR A 142 1.16 17.60 -4.34
CA TYR A 142 2.26 17.30 -3.41
C TYR A 142 3.00 18.55 -2.95
N LEU A 143 3.31 19.46 -3.88
CA LEU A 143 4.00 20.70 -3.55
C LEU A 143 3.18 21.57 -2.58
N ASP A 144 1.88 21.67 -2.81
CA ASP A 144 0.96 22.36 -1.91
C ASP A 144 0.83 21.62 -0.57
N TYR A 145 0.58 20.31 -0.58
CA TYR A 145 0.39 19.53 0.66
C TYR A 145 1.62 19.60 1.59
N TYR A 146 2.82 19.50 1.03
CA TYR A 146 4.06 19.57 1.82
C TYR A 146 4.60 20.99 2.01
N GLN A 147 4.01 21.99 1.34
CA GLN A 147 4.44 23.40 1.38
C GLN A 147 5.91 23.57 0.96
N VAL A 148 6.31 22.90 -0.12
CA VAL A 148 7.69 22.91 -0.65
C VAL A 148 7.73 23.34 -2.11
N SER A 149 8.88 23.88 -2.53
CA SER A 149 9.13 24.13 -3.95
C SER A 149 9.39 22.83 -4.72
N ARG A 150 9.23 22.85 -6.06
CA ARG A 150 9.60 21.73 -6.92
C ARG A 150 11.05 21.30 -6.73
N THR A 151 11.96 22.27 -6.65
CA THR A 151 13.40 22.02 -6.43
C THR A 151 13.65 21.31 -5.10
N GLU A 152 12.98 21.73 -4.04
CA GLU A 152 13.11 21.10 -2.72
C GLU A 152 12.55 19.69 -2.73
N PHE A 153 11.35 19.49 -3.29
CA PHE A 153 10.75 18.17 -3.46
C PHE A 153 11.66 17.20 -4.21
N ASP A 154 12.17 17.60 -5.38
CA ASP A 154 13.08 16.79 -6.18
C ASP A 154 14.39 16.49 -5.44
N SER A 155 14.91 17.44 -4.66
CA SER A 155 16.12 17.25 -3.85
C SER A 155 15.93 16.21 -2.73
N VAL A 156 14.72 16.13 -2.15
CA VAL A 156 14.37 15.12 -1.16
C VAL A 156 14.28 13.74 -1.83
N LEU A 157 13.63 13.64 -2.99
CA LEU A 157 13.61 12.40 -3.77
C LEU A 157 15.03 11.91 -4.09
N ASP A 158 15.88 12.78 -4.62
CA ASP A 158 17.28 12.50 -4.97
C ASP A 158 18.11 11.95 -3.81
N ARG A 159 17.81 12.39 -2.57
CA ARG A 159 18.49 11.91 -1.36
C ARG A 159 18.16 10.45 -1.04
N HIS A 160 16.96 10.00 -1.37
CA HIS A 160 16.46 8.69 -0.99
C HIS A 160 16.60 7.63 -2.09
N VAL A 161 17.00 8.02 -3.30
CA VAL A 161 17.25 7.07 -4.40
C VAL A 161 18.43 6.15 -4.10
N ASN A 162 18.23 4.87 -4.37
CA ASN A 162 19.28 3.88 -4.31
C ASN A 162 20.19 3.96 -5.56
N ARG A 163 21.37 4.55 -5.39
CA ARG A 163 22.33 4.78 -6.49
C ARG A 163 22.99 3.50 -7.04
N ASP A 164 22.86 2.37 -6.35
CA ASP A 164 23.30 1.07 -6.87
C ASP A 164 22.32 0.54 -7.92
N LEU A 165 21.04 0.95 -7.84
CA LEU A 165 19.96 0.51 -8.72
C LEU A 165 19.60 1.55 -9.79
N PHE A 166 19.96 2.81 -9.59
CA PHE A 166 19.52 3.92 -10.45
C PHE A 166 20.66 4.88 -10.78
N THR A 167 20.64 5.42 -12.00
CA THR A 167 21.53 6.49 -12.45
C THR A 167 20.70 7.67 -12.95
N LYS A 168 21.08 8.89 -12.59
CA LYS A 168 20.39 10.10 -13.05
C LYS A 168 20.87 10.50 -14.45
N ARG A 169 19.98 10.57 -15.42
CA ARG A 169 20.24 11.01 -16.81
C ARG A 169 19.19 12.02 -17.24
N ASN A 170 19.62 13.14 -17.82
CA ASN A 170 18.73 14.23 -18.27
C ASN A 170 17.72 14.70 -17.20
N GLY A 171 18.09 14.64 -15.92
CA GLY A 171 17.20 15.00 -14.81
C GLY A 171 16.32 13.88 -14.25
N PHE A 172 16.29 12.70 -14.88
CA PHE A 172 15.44 11.57 -14.49
C PHE A 172 16.27 10.41 -13.94
N TRP A 173 15.70 9.65 -13.00
CA TRP A 173 16.33 8.43 -12.47
C TRP A 173 15.97 7.24 -13.35
N GLU A 174 16.98 6.66 -14.01
CA GLU A 174 16.84 5.48 -14.85
C GLU A 174 17.38 4.23 -14.13
N PRO A 175 16.68 3.09 -14.18
CA PRO A 175 17.16 1.85 -13.58
C PRO A 175 18.40 1.34 -14.32
N THR A 176 19.37 0.79 -13.57
CA THR A 176 20.56 0.10 -14.10
C THR A 176 20.34 -1.41 -14.22
N PHE A 177 19.16 -1.90 -13.80
CA PHE A 177 18.75 -3.29 -13.82
C PHE A 177 17.63 -3.53 -14.84
N SER A 178 17.38 -4.81 -15.12
CA SER A 178 16.22 -5.24 -15.89
C SER A 178 15.49 -6.32 -15.12
N VAL A 179 14.17 -6.17 -14.98
CA VAL A 179 13.29 -7.19 -14.39
C VAL A 179 13.27 -8.39 -15.33
N LYS A 180 13.45 -9.60 -14.81
CA LYS A 180 13.54 -10.86 -15.56
C LYS A 180 12.42 -11.83 -15.18
#